data_AF-A0A0F9KZA0-F1
#
_entry.id   AF-A0A0F9KZA0-F1
#
_cell.length_a   1.000
_cell.length_b   1.000
_cell.length_c   1.000
_cell.angle_alpha   90.00
_cell.angle_beta   90.00
_cell.angle_gamma   90.00
#
_symmetry.space_group_name_H-M   'P 1'
#
loop_
_entity.id
_entity.type
_entity.pdbx_description
1 polymer ?
#
loop_
_entity_poly.entity_id
_entity_poly.type
_entity_poly.pdbx_seq_one_letter_code
_entity_poly.pdbx_strand_id
1 'polypeptide(L)' 'MIAVAAPCVHHDIIEMPHGPVCIGVCKYCGREKEYENHKFPDYNSRPTKRVPLEDQVEMVYD' A
#
# COMPACT_ATOMS: atom_id res chain seq x y z
N MET A 1 37.84 13.81 1.45
CA MET A 1 36.58 14.50 1.82
C MET A 1 35.45 13.51 1.63
N ILE A 2 34.67 13.22 2.67
CA ILE A 2 33.51 12.33 2.56
C ILE A 2 32.31 13.21 2.21
N ALA A 3 31.82 13.12 0.98
CA ALA A 3 30.60 13.80 0.57
C ALA A 3 29.42 13.07 1.21
N VAL A 4 28.75 13.71 2.17
CA VAL A 4 27.48 13.23 2.71
C VAL A 4 26.40 13.60 1.70
N ALA A 5 25.92 12.61 0.94
CA ALA A 5 24.79 12.81 0.05
C ALA A 5 23.59 13.31 0.86
N ALA A 6 22.82 14.26 0.31
CA ALA A 6 21.58 14.71 0.92
C ALA A 6 20.67 13.51 1.20
N PRO A 7 19.90 13.51 2.31
CA PRO A 7 18.99 12.40 2.61
C PRO A 7 18.00 12.23 1.47
N CYS A 8 17.88 11.00 0.96
CA CYS A 8 16.99 10.70 -0.15
C CYS A 8 15.54 10.78 0.31
N VAL A 9 14.74 11.63 -0.34
CA VAL A 9 13.28 11.59 -0.22
C VAL A 9 12.78 10.50 -1.14
N HIS A 10 12.49 9.33 -0.56
CA HIS A 10 12.19 8.13 -1.34
C HIS A 10 10.84 8.24 -2.05
N HIS A 11 10.89 8.30 -3.38
CA HIS A 11 9.75 8.07 -4.25
C HIS A 11 9.81 6.64 -4.79
N ASP A 12 9.10 5.73 -4.13
CA ASP A 12 9.12 4.30 -4.46
C ASP A 12 8.14 4.00 -5.60
N ILE A 13 8.64 3.35 -6.65
CA ILE A 13 7.83 2.74 -7.70
C ILE A 13 7.50 1.32 -7.21
N ILE A 14 6.23 1.10 -6.83
CA ILE A 14 5.75 -0.18 -6.30
C ILE A 14 5.34 -1.07 -7.46
N GLU A 15 5.86 -2.29 -7.50
CA GLU A 15 5.52 -3.29 -8.50
C GLU A 15 4.06 -3.77 -8.37
N MET A 16 3.58 -4.49 -9.39
CA MET A 16 2.28 -5.14 -9.32
C MET A 16 2.29 -6.20 -8.21
N PRO A 17 1.30 -6.21 -7.30
CA PRO A 17 1.32 -7.15 -6.20
C PRO A 17 1.15 -8.58 -6.69
N HIS A 18 2.08 -9.44 -6.29
CA HIS A 18 2.04 -10.88 -6.55
C HIS A 18 1.61 -11.70 -5.32
N GLY A 19 1.04 -11.04 -4.31
CA GLY A 19 0.62 -11.68 -3.07
C GLY A 19 0.34 -10.69 -1.94
N PRO A 20 0.55 -11.11 -0.67
CA PRO A 20 0.28 -10.26 0.50
C PRO A 20 1.30 -9.13 0.68
N VAL A 21 2.40 -9.15 -0.08
CA VAL A 21 3.48 -8.17 -0.06
C VAL A 21 3.86 -7.83 -1.51
N CYS A 22 4.36 -6.62 -1.73
CA CYS A 22 4.97 -6.16 -2.98
C CYS A 22 6.27 -5.39 -2.73
N ILE A 23 7.14 -5.33 -3.73
CA ILE A 23 8.41 -4.60 -3.65
C ILE A 23 8.26 -3.19 -4.26
N GLY A 24 8.71 -2.19 -3.52
CA GLY A 24 8.90 -0.83 -4.01
C GLY A 24 10.37 -0.52 -4.21
N VAL A 25 10.73 0.05 -5.36
CA VAL A 25 12.09 0.49 -5.67
C VAL A 25 12.12 2.01 -5.79
N CYS A 26 13.00 2.66 -5.04
CA CYS A 26 13.14 4.11 -5.10
C CYS A 26 13.68 4.54 -6.47
N LYS A 27 12.94 5.41 -7.17
CA LYS A 27 13.31 5.95 -8.48
C LYS A 27 14.67 6.68 -8.48
N TYR A 28 15.09 7.22 -7.35
CA TYR A 28 16.27 8.09 -7.25
C TYR A 28 17.52 7.36 -6.76
N CYS A 29 17.38 6.49 -5.76
CA CYS A 29 18.53 5.84 -5.13
C CYS A 29 18.55 4.31 -5.26
N GLY A 30 17.54 3.71 -5.90
CA GLY A 30 17.47 2.26 -6.13
C GLY A 30 17.22 1.42 -4.88
N ARG A 31 16.96 2.04 -3.73
CA ARG A 31 16.63 1.32 -2.48
C ARG A 31 15.35 0.52 -2.68
N GLU A 32 15.39 -0.74 -2.28
CA GLU A 32 14.22 -1.61 -2.22
C GLU A 32 13.54 -1.56 -0.84
N LYS A 33 12.21 -1.69 -0.82
CA LYS A 33 11.41 -1.82 0.40
C LYS A 33 10.18 -2.68 0.15
N GLU A 34 9.89 -3.56 1.09
CA GLU A 34 8.67 -4.35 1.10
C GLU A 34 7.47 -3.53 1.62
N TYR A 35 6.33 -3.70 0.97
CA TYR A 35 5.05 -3.10 1.31
C TYR A 35 4.00 -4.18 1.47
N GLU A 36 3.31 -4.20 2.62
CA GLU A 36 2.17 -5.07 2.83
C GLU A 36 0.97 -4.59 1.98
N ASN A 37 0.40 -5.51 1.21
CA ASN A 37 -0.76 -5.24 0.36
C ASN A 37 -2.10 -5.42 1.09
N HIS A 38 -2.06 -5.85 2.36
CA HIS A 38 -3.23 -6.03 3.20
C HIS A 38 -3.29 -4.90 4.23
N LYS A 39 -3.69 -3.71 3.77
CA LYS A 39 -3.61 -2.49 4.58
C LYS A 39 -4.51 -2.50 5.83
N PHE A 40 -5.49 -3.41 5.91
CA PHE A 40 -6.41 -3.52 7.04
C PHE A 40 -7.08 -4.91 7.10
N PRO A 41 -6.71 -5.80 8.06
CA PRO A 41 -7.42 -7.08 8.22
C PRO A 41 -8.90 -6.86 8.60
N ASP A 42 -9.22 -5.78 9.31
CA ASP A 42 -10.58 -5.51 9.80
C ASP A 42 -11.45 -4.68 8.83
N TYR A 43 -10.85 -3.94 7.89
CA TYR A 43 -11.61 -3.09 6.95
C TYR A 43 -12.30 -3.90 5.84
N ASN A 44 -11.73 -5.06 5.49
CA ASN A 44 -12.33 -6.05 4.59
C ASN A 44 -12.99 -7.21 5.34
N SER A 45 -13.13 -7.11 6.66
CA SER A 45 -13.97 -8.07 7.39
C SER A 45 -15.41 -7.82 6.93
N ARG A 46 -15.93 -8.73 6.08
CA ARG A 46 -17.37 -8.72 5.78
C ARG A 46 -18.07 -8.73 7.15
N PRO A 47 -19.00 -7.80 7.43
CA PRO A 47 -19.75 -7.87 8.66
C PRO A 47 -20.33 -9.28 8.78
N THR A 48 -20.04 -9.95 9.89
CA THR A 48 -20.46 -11.34 10.14
C THR A 48 -21.99 -11.48 10.18
N LYS A 49 -22.70 -10.35 10.26
CA LYS A 49 -24.14 -10.25 10.04
C LYS A 49 -24.40 -9.84 8.61
N ARG A 50 -25.17 -10.65 7.88
CA ARG A 50 -25.71 -10.29 6.56
C ARG A 50 -26.44 -8.95 6.71
N VAL A 51 -25.84 -7.88 6.24
CA VAL A 51 -26.51 -6.59 6.12
C VAL A 51 -27.45 -6.71 4.91
N PRO A 52 -28.75 -6.34 5.03
CA PRO A 52 -29.64 -6.26 3.89
C PRO A 52 -28.98 -5.49 2.74
N LEU A 53 -29.19 -5.94 1.49
CA LEU A 53 -28.53 -5.34 0.31
C LEU A 53 -28.78 -3.84 0.19
N GLU A 54 -29.94 -3.39 0.67
CA GLU A 54 -30.42 -2.01 0.71
C GLU A 54 -29.58 -1.06 1.59
N ASP A 55 -28.79 -1.59 2.53
CA ASP A 55 -27.94 -0.80 3.44
C ASP A 55 -26.45 -0.82 3.05
N GLN A 56 -26.09 -1.45 1.94
CA GLN A 56 -24.70 -1.44 1.44
C GLN A 56 -24.44 -0.10 0.73
N VAL A 57 -23.93 0.88 1.47
CA VAL A 57 -23.47 2.15 0.88
C VAL A 57 -22.19 1.86 0.07
N GLU A 58 -22.27 1.96 -1.26
CA GLU A 58 -21.07 1.98 -2.09
C GLU A 58 -20.20 3.18 -1.70
N MET A 59 -18.92 2.92 -1.41
CA MET A 59 -17.95 4.00 -1.22
C MET A 59 -17.68 4.64 -2.58
N VAL A 60 -18.42 5.71 -2.88
CA VAL A 60 -18.11 6.61 -4.00
C VAL A 60 -16.91 7.44 -3.56
N TYR A 61 -15.80 7.31 -4.28
CA TYR A 61 -14.65 8.17 -4.09
C TYR A 61 -14.90 9.46 -4.89
N ASP A 62 -14.83 10.61 -4.22
CA ASP A 62 -14.87 11.95 -4.85
C ASP A 62 -13.62 12.25 -5.70
#